data_AF-A0A1M5TKL6-F1
#
_entry.id   AF-A0A1M5TKL6-F1
#
_cell.length_a   1.000
_cell.length_b   1.000
_cell.length_c   1.000
_cell.angle_alpha   90.00
_cell.angle_beta   90.00
_cell.angle_gamma   90.00
#
_symmetry.space_group_name_H-M   'P 1'
#
loop_
_entity.id
_entity.type
_entity.pdbx_description
1 polymer ?
#
loop_
_entity_poly.entity_id
_entity_poly.type
_entity_poly.pdbx_seq_one_letter_code
_entity_poly.pdbx_strand_id
1 'polypeptide(L)'
;MTPRIITFFLGLSFILLVSCKDDDKSYPSVTGKWQGTLLTAEITVYGVTLPNKQTDDTFDAVVEFKSDGTAILTDDNQTSTGTWSQNNDKLTLSVTFGTEFIDLSGTYTIQEITDKKLTLYIEKDGSYTDPDTKVEVQGTVKATLNFDKKS
;
A
#
# COMPACT_ATOMS: atom_id res chain seq x y z
N MET A 1 21.11 37.73 -70.05
CA MET A 1 20.08 38.15 -69.07
C MET A 1 19.54 36.92 -68.36
N THR A 2 19.89 36.73 -67.09
CA THR A 2 18.95 36.23 -66.05
C THR A 2 17.97 37.38 -65.70
N PRO A 3 16.86 37.20 -64.96
CA PRO A 3 16.41 36.08 -64.10
C PRO A 3 15.14 35.39 -64.68
N ARG A 4 14.33 34.53 -64.01
CA ARG A 4 14.12 34.20 -62.59
C ARG A 4 13.95 32.69 -62.33
N ILE A 5 14.17 32.29 -61.08
CA ILE A 5 13.71 31.05 -60.46
C ILE A 5 12.26 31.25 -59.98
N ILE A 6 11.37 30.27 -60.18
CA ILE A 6 10.13 30.15 -59.39
C ILE A 6 10.14 28.77 -58.73
N THR A 7 10.50 28.76 -57.45
CA THR A 7 10.49 27.59 -56.60
C THR A 7 9.05 27.26 -56.22
N PHE A 8 8.50 26.12 -56.66
CA PHE A 8 7.22 25.63 -56.15
C PHE A 8 7.48 24.60 -55.04
N PHE A 9 7.73 25.10 -53.83
CA PHE A 9 7.72 24.30 -52.60
C PHE A 9 6.29 23.82 -52.36
N LEU A 10 5.93 22.64 -52.88
CA LEU A 10 4.72 21.96 -52.46
C LEU A 10 4.98 21.32 -51.09
N GLY A 11 4.82 22.14 -50.04
CA GLY A 11 5.01 21.73 -48.66
C GLY A 11 4.05 20.59 -48.31
N LEU A 12 4.56 19.36 -48.29
CA LEU A 12 3.81 18.21 -47.83
C LEU A 12 3.51 18.43 -46.34
N SER A 13 2.24 18.71 -46.04
CA SER A 13 1.80 19.07 -44.69
C SER A 13 2.06 17.88 -43.78
N PHE A 14 3.11 17.97 -42.97
CA PHE A 14 3.43 16.98 -41.97
C PHE A 14 2.42 17.15 -40.84
N ILE A 15 1.26 16.49 -40.98
CA ILE A 15 0.25 16.42 -39.94
C ILE A 15 0.87 15.63 -38.79
N LEU A 16 1.51 16.38 -37.88
CA LEU A 16 1.91 15.91 -36.57
C LEU A 16 0.62 15.59 -35.82
N LEU A 17 0.10 14.39 -36.05
CA LEU A 17 -0.76 13.72 -35.08
C LEU A 17 0.11 13.47 -33.85
N VAL A 18 0.23 14.51 -33.03
CA VAL A 18 0.59 14.41 -31.62
C VAL A 18 -0.54 13.60 -31.00
N SER A 19 -0.39 12.29 -31.10
CA SER A 19 -1.06 11.35 -30.22
C SER A 19 -0.50 11.64 -28.84
N CYS A 20 -1.16 12.58 -28.14
CA CYS A 20 -1.16 12.56 -26.70
C CYS A 20 -1.64 11.17 -26.33
N LYS A 21 -0.70 10.29 -25.99
CA LYS A 21 -1.02 9.21 -25.06
C LYS A 21 -1.57 9.92 -23.85
N ASP A 22 -2.79 9.58 -23.48
CA ASP A 22 -3.27 9.90 -22.15
C ASP A 22 -2.23 9.33 -21.19
N ASP A 23 -1.54 10.22 -20.45
CA ASP A 23 -0.69 9.82 -19.35
C ASP A 23 -1.63 9.27 -18.28
N ASP A 24 -1.94 7.97 -18.39
CA ASP A 24 -2.46 7.16 -17.31
C ASP A 24 -1.57 7.44 -16.11
N LYS A 25 -2.08 8.23 -15.17
CA LYS A 25 -1.40 8.58 -13.93
C LYS A 25 -1.32 7.32 -13.09
N SER A 26 -0.33 6.49 -13.39
CA SER A 26 -0.10 5.23 -12.70
C SER A 26 0.01 5.52 -11.21
N TYR A 27 -0.86 4.85 -10.44
CA TYR A 27 -0.83 4.98 -8.99
C TYR A 27 0.56 4.53 -8.50
N PRO A 28 1.24 5.29 -7.61
CA PRO A 28 2.61 4.95 -7.22
C PRO A 28 2.71 3.54 -6.64
N SER A 29 3.73 2.78 -7.04
CA SER A 29 3.89 1.39 -6.61
C SER A 29 4.51 1.29 -5.22
N VAL A 30 3.97 0.40 -4.38
CA VAL A 30 4.56 0.06 -3.07
C VAL A 30 5.94 -0.62 -3.15
N THR A 31 6.43 -0.95 -4.35
CA THR A 31 7.70 -1.67 -4.56
C THR A 31 8.88 -1.07 -3.77
N GLY A 32 9.69 -1.95 -3.17
CA GLY A 32 10.87 -1.63 -2.36
C GLY A 32 10.69 -1.98 -0.88
N LYS A 33 11.63 -1.51 -0.06
CA LYS A 33 11.73 -1.85 1.36
C LYS A 33 11.22 -0.73 2.24
N TRP A 34 10.54 -1.10 3.31
CA TRP A 34 9.85 -0.22 4.24
C TRP A 34 10.08 -0.67 5.68
N GLN A 35 10.20 0.29 6.58
CA GLN A 35 10.46 0.14 8.01
C GLN A 35 9.22 0.59 8.77
N GLY A 36 8.61 -0.27 9.57
CA GLY A 36 7.52 0.10 10.47
C GLY A 36 7.96 1.22 11.41
N THR A 37 7.05 2.16 11.68
CA THR A 37 7.28 3.28 12.60
C THR A 37 6.11 3.58 13.55
N LEU A 38 4.87 3.21 13.18
CA LEU A 38 3.70 3.37 14.05
C LEU A 38 2.57 2.43 13.62
N LEU A 39 2.11 1.59 14.53
CA LEU A 39 0.85 0.86 14.42
C LEU A 39 -0.22 1.56 15.27
N THR A 40 -1.42 1.68 14.73
CA THR A 40 -2.60 2.18 15.45
C THR A 40 -3.77 1.25 15.16
N ALA A 41 -4.44 0.74 16.19
CA ALA A 41 -5.57 -0.17 16.06
C ALA A 41 -6.76 0.24 16.95
N GLU A 42 -7.98 0.03 16.45
CA GLU A 42 -9.24 0.20 17.16
C GLU A 42 -10.09 -1.07 16.96
N ILE A 43 -10.72 -1.55 18.04
CA ILE A 43 -11.59 -2.73 18.01
C ILE A 43 -13.00 -2.33 18.46
N THR A 44 -13.97 -2.54 17.58
CA THR A 44 -15.40 -2.32 17.87
C THR A 44 -16.08 -3.66 18.06
N VAL A 45 -16.74 -3.86 19.20
CA VAL A 45 -17.38 -5.13 19.58
C VAL A 45 -18.85 -4.89 19.90
N TYR A 46 -19.77 -5.64 19.29
CA TYR A 46 -21.23 -5.43 19.40
C TYR A 46 -21.70 -3.98 19.17
N GLY A 47 -21.00 -3.21 18.32
CA GLY A 47 -21.31 -1.80 18.05
C GLY A 47 -20.83 -0.82 19.14
N VAL A 48 -20.12 -1.30 20.16
CA VAL A 48 -19.42 -0.49 21.16
C VAL A 48 -17.95 -0.42 20.75
N THR A 49 -17.45 0.77 20.42
CA THR A 49 -16.00 1.03 20.38
C THR A 49 -15.47 0.80 21.79
N LEU A 50 -14.61 -0.20 21.96
CA LEU A 50 -13.87 -0.34 23.22
C LEU A 50 -12.97 0.90 23.37
N PRO A 51 -12.84 1.51 24.56
CA PRO A 51 -12.10 2.76 24.74
C PRO A 51 -10.60 2.68 24.41
N ASN A 52 -10.11 1.47 24.09
CA ASN A 52 -8.72 1.13 23.89
C ASN A 52 -8.37 1.23 22.40
N LYS A 53 -8.27 2.46 21.87
CA LYS A 53 -7.45 2.73 20.69
C LYS A 53 -6.00 2.40 21.07
N GLN A 54 -5.50 1.26 20.63
CA GLN A 54 -4.12 0.86 20.87
C GLN A 54 -3.20 1.59 19.89
N THR A 55 -2.07 2.07 20.40
CA THR A 55 -1.04 2.73 19.62
C THR A 55 0.28 2.12 20.05
N ASP A 56 1.04 1.62 19.08
CA ASP A 56 2.34 1.02 19.27
C ASP A 56 3.36 1.83 18.44
N ASP A 57 4.14 2.64 19.16
CA ASP A 57 5.25 3.44 18.65
C ASP A 57 6.59 2.68 18.68
N THR A 58 6.58 1.41 19.11
CA THR A 58 7.70 0.47 19.01
C THR A 58 7.62 -0.45 17.79
N PHE A 59 6.50 -0.42 17.06
CA PHE A 59 6.29 -1.17 15.81
C PHE A 59 7.43 -0.97 14.80
N ASP A 60 8.25 -2.00 14.60
CA ASP A 60 9.46 -1.94 13.77
C ASP A 60 9.55 -3.02 12.67
N ALA A 61 8.44 -3.70 12.36
CA ALA A 61 8.40 -4.72 11.32
C ALA A 61 8.86 -4.18 9.95
N VAL A 62 9.71 -4.94 9.27
CA VAL A 62 10.31 -4.58 7.98
C VAL A 62 9.61 -5.33 6.87
N VAL A 63 9.06 -4.63 5.89
CA VAL A 63 8.44 -5.26 4.70
C VAL A 63 9.16 -4.88 3.42
N GLU A 64 9.41 -5.87 2.56
CA GLU A 64 10.02 -5.71 1.24
C GLU A 64 9.06 -6.23 0.16
N PHE A 65 8.52 -5.31 -0.64
CA PHE A 65 7.66 -5.61 -1.78
C PHE A 65 8.53 -5.68 -3.04
N LYS A 66 8.83 -6.89 -3.53
CA LYS A 66 9.65 -7.10 -4.73
C LYS A 66 8.85 -6.94 -6.01
N SER A 67 9.50 -6.49 -7.08
CA SER A 67 8.88 -6.26 -8.39
C SER A 67 8.37 -7.53 -9.09
N ASP A 68 8.71 -8.72 -8.60
CA ASP A 68 8.19 -10.01 -9.05
C ASP A 68 6.87 -10.42 -8.36
N GLY A 69 6.35 -9.59 -7.44
CA GLY A 69 5.16 -9.88 -6.64
C GLY A 69 5.45 -10.62 -5.33
N THR A 70 6.72 -10.91 -5.00
CA THR A 70 7.10 -11.49 -3.70
C THR A 70 7.06 -10.43 -2.60
N ALA A 71 6.47 -10.76 -1.46
CA ALA A 71 6.55 -9.96 -0.24
C ALA A 71 7.35 -10.71 0.83
N ILE A 72 8.31 -10.04 1.44
CA ILE A 72 9.07 -10.54 2.59
C ILE A 72 8.77 -9.63 3.77
N LEU A 73 8.36 -10.20 4.90
CA LEU A 73 8.22 -9.50 6.17
C LEU A 73 9.26 -10.05 7.15
N THR A 74 9.92 -9.17 7.88
CA THR A 74 10.76 -9.51 9.04
C THR A 74 10.23 -8.78 10.26
N ASP A 75 9.94 -9.51 11.32
CA ASP A 75 9.35 -9.02 12.57
C ASP A 75 9.88 -9.88 13.72
N ASP A 76 10.32 -9.30 14.84
CA ASP A 76 10.97 -10.01 15.97
C ASP A 76 12.09 -11.01 15.57
N ASN A 77 12.86 -10.68 14.51
CA ASN A 77 13.85 -11.55 13.85
C ASN A 77 13.28 -12.82 13.17
N GLN A 78 11.97 -13.06 13.24
CA GLN A 78 11.29 -14.03 12.38
C GLN A 78 11.15 -13.44 10.97
N THR A 79 11.08 -14.30 9.96
CA THR A 79 10.83 -13.87 8.58
C THR A 79 9.77 -14.73 7.94
N SER A 80 8.70 -14.10 7.46
CA SER A 80 7.66 -14.72 6.66
C SER A 80 7.76 -14.25 5.21
N THR A 81 7.31 -15.09 4.27
CA THR A 81 7.35 -14.80 2.84
C THR A 81 6.01 -15.18 2.23
N GLY A 82 5.53 -14.34 1.33
CA GLY A 82 4.28 -14.51 0.62
C GLY A 82 4.28 -13.69 -0.65
N THR A 83 3.10 -13.30 -1.09
CA THR A 83 2.88 -12.51 -2.30
C THR A 83 2.17 -11.20 -1.98
N TRP A 84 2.40 -10.20 -2.83
CA TRP A 84 1.60 -8.98 -2.86
C TRP A 84 1.09 -8.70 -4.27
N SER A 85 -0.01 -7.96 -4.36
CA SER A 85 -0.48 -7.35 -5.59
C SER A 85 -1.10 -6.00 -5.27
N GLN A 86 -0.98 -5.05 -6.22
CA GLN A 86 -1.54 -3.72 -6.08
C GLN A 86 -2.45 -3.40 -7.26
N ASN A 87 -3.64 -2.86 -6.96
CA ASN A 87 -4.57 -2.31 -7.93
C ASN A 87 -5.00 -0.92 -7.42
N ASN A 88 -4.44 0.13 -8.00
CA ASN A 88 -4.58 1.51 -7.53
C ASN A 88 -4.24 1.65 -6.03
N ASP A 89 -5.21 2.11 -5.22
CA ASP A 89 -5.12 2.28 -3.78
C ASP A 89 -5.29 0.97 -2.99
N LYS A 90 -5.50 -0.19 -3.65
CA LYS A 90 -5.65 -1.48 -2.95
C LYS A 90 -4.39 -2.31 -3.04
N LEU A 91 -3.86 -2.70 -1.87
CA LEU A 91 -2.73 -3.61 -1.72
C LEU A 91 -3.24 -4.91 -1.08
N THR A 92 -3.19 -6.03 -1.79
CA THR A 92 -3.48 -7.35 -1.22
C THR A 92 -2.17 -8.03 -0.85
N LEU A 93 -2.08 -8.54 0.38
CA LEU A 93 -0.90 -9.18 0.97
C LEU A 93 -1.28 -10.57 1.49
N SER A 94 -0.57 -11.61 1.05
CA SER A 94 -0.76 -12.99 1.52
C SER A 94 0.25 -13.44 2.59
N VAL A 95 1.08 -12.51 3.07
CA VAL A 95 2.01 -12.76 4.17
C VAL A 95 1.23 -12.87 5.48
N THR A 96 1.49 -13.92 6.26
CA THR A 96 1.02 -14.00 7.64
C THR A 96 1.67 -12.88 8.44
N PHE A 97 0.85 -11.91 8.83
CA PHE A 97 1.24 -10.75 9.63
C PHE A 97 0.13 -10.45 10.62
N GLY A 98 0.49 -10.25 11.88
CA GLY A 98 -0.46 -10.01 12.94
C GLY A 98 0.20 -10.06 14.31
N THR A 99 -0.43 -9.42 15.29
CA THR A 99 -0.06 -9.55 16.70
C THR A 99 -0.72 -10.80 17.28
N GLU A 100 -0.44 -11.12 18.55
CA GLU A 100 -1.12 -12.22 19.26
C GLU A 100 -2.66 -12.06 19.35
N PHE A 101 -3.20 -10.85 19.08
CA PHE A 101 -4.64 -10.55 19.13
C PHE A 101 -5.26 -10.15 17.79
N ILE A 102 -4.48 -9.78 16.78
CA ILE A 102 -4.99 -9.18 15.53
C ILE A 102 -4.29 -9.77 14.30
N ASP A 103 -5.04 -10.52 13.49
CA ASP A 103 -4.62 -10.93 12.14
C ASP A 103 -4.76 -9.77 11.14
N LEU A 104 -3.62 -9.17 10.78
CA LEU A 104 -3.50 -8.06 9.84
C LEU A 104 -3.33 -8.53 8.38
N SER A 105 -3.34 -9.83 8.08
CA SER A 105 -3.28 -10.31 6.70
C SER A 105 -4.56 -9.97 5.92
N GLY A 106 -4.42 -9.69 4.61
CA GLY A 106 -5.55 -9.39 3.72
C GLY A 106 -5.32 -8.20 2.77
N THR A 107 -6.38 -7.45 2.50
CA THR A 107 -6.36 -6.31 1.58
C THR A 107 -6.41 -4.99 2.33
N TYR A 108 -5.38 -4.16 2.10
CA TYR A 108 -5.23 -2.82 2.62
C TYR A 108 -5.69 -1.77 1.61
N THR A 109 -6.06 -0.61 2.14
CA THR A 109 -6.14 0.66 1.42
C THR A 109 -4.86 1.44 1.65
N ILE A 110 -4.17 1.84 0.59
CA ILE A 110 -3.02 2.74 0.60
C ILE A 110 -3.57 4.16 0.82
N GLN A 111 -3.36 4.70 2.01
CA GLN A 111 -3.78 6.07 2.37
C GLN A 111 -2.75 7.11 1.93
N GLU A 112 -1.47 6.76 1.97
CA GLU A 112 -0.36 7.60 1.50
C GLU A 112 0.71 6.70 0.88
N ILE A 113 1.30 7.15 -0.23
CA ILE A 113 2.56 6.60 -0.73
C ILE A 113 3.40 7.71 -1.39
N THR A 114 4.67 7.77 -1.00
CA THR A 114 5.68 8.72 -1.54
C THR A 114 7.02 8.01 -1.74
N ASP A 115 8.08 8.76 -2.04
CA ASP A 115 9.47 8.26 -2.04
C ASP A 115 9.95 7.83 -0.65
N LYS A 116 9.31 8.35 0.41
CA LYS A 116 9.76 8.23 1.82
C LYS A 116 8.76 7.57 2.75
N LYS A 117 7.46 7.60 2.45
CA LYS A 117 6.40 7.14 3.34
C LYS A 117 5.44 6.19 2.67
N LEU A 118 4.93 5.26 3.45
CA LEU A 118 3.81 4.39 3.10
C LEU A 118 2.86 4.30 4.31
N THR A 119 1.58 4.58 4.07
CA THR A 119 0.53 4.48 5.10
C THR A 119 -0.54 3.52 4.59
N LEU A 120 -0.71 2.40 5.29
CA LEU A 120 -1.67 1.35 4.95
C LEU A 120 -2.79 1.30 5.98
N TYR A 121 -4.03 1.12 5.51
CA TYR A 121 -5.21 0.95 6.34
C TYR A 121 -5.91 -0.37 6.06
N ILE A 122 -6.31 -1.10 7.09
CA ILE A 122 -7.16 -2.29 6.98
C ILE A 122 -8.38 -2.14 7.89
N GLU A 123 -9.53 -2.57 7.38
CA GLU A 123 -10.76 -2.75 8.13
C GLU A 123 -11.26 -4.17 7.88
N LYS A 124 -11.49 -4.94 8.95
CA LYS A 124 -11.75 -6.38 8.88
C LYS A 124 -12.64 -6.80 10.03
N ASP A 125 -13.72 -7.51 9.70
CA ASP A 125 -14.57 -8.18 10.67
C ASP A 125 -13.96 -9.54 11.06
N GLY A 126 -14.14 -9.96 12.31
CA GLY A 126 -13.59 -11.21 12.82
C GLY A 126 -14.06 -11.60 14.21
N SER A 127 -13.63 -12.78 14.65
CA SER A 127 -13.69 -13.22 16.05
C SER A 127 -12.39 -12.81 16.74
N TYR A 128 -12.51 -12.20 17.92
CA TYR A 128 -11.37 -11.75 18.74
C TYR A 128 -11.49 -12.33 20.14
N THR A 129 -10.40 -12.85 20.67
CA THR A 129 -10.37 -13.37 22.06
C THR A 129 -10.06 -12.22 23.00
N ASP A 130 -11.01 -11.88 23.86
CA ASP A 130 -10.81 -10.90 24.92
C ASP A 130 -9.67 -11.36 25.86
N PRO A 131 -8.65 -10.52 26.12
CA PRO A 131 -7.44 -10.96 26.82
C PRO A 131 -7.67 -11.25 28.30
N ASP A 132 -8.68 -10.65 28.92
CA ASP A 132 -8.96 -10.80 30.36
C ASP A 132 -9.90 -11.99 30.63
N THR A 133 -10.93 -12.15 29.82
CA THR A 133 -12.01 -13.13 30.00
C THR A 133 -11.83 -14.40 29.16
N LYS A 134 -10.97 -14.37 28.13
CA LYS A 134 -10.77 -15.44 27.13
C LYS A 134 -12.03 -15.83 26.35
N VAL A 135 -13.01 -14.93 26.30
CA VAL A 135 -14.24 -15.11 25.49
C VAL A 135 -13.98 -14.63 24.07
N GLU A 136 -14.38 -15.43 23.08
CA GLU A 136 -14.45 -14.99 21.69
C GLU A 136 -15.63 -14.03 21.49
N VAL A 137 -15.35 -12.86 20.93
CA VAL A 137 -16.33 -11.83 20.61
C VAL A 137 -16.22 -11.42 19.15
N GLN A 138 -17.38 -11.23 18.50
CA GLN A 138 -17.43 -10.72 17.13
C GLN A 138 -17.25 -9.20 17.12
N GLY A 139 -16.36 -8.72 16.24
CA GLY A 139 -16.08 -7.31 16.13
C GLY A 139 -15.45 -6.92 14.79
N THR A 140 -15.13 -5.64 14.68
CA THR A 140 -14.41 -5.04 13.55
C THR A 140 -13.10 -4.47 14.07
N VAL A 141 -11.97 -4.91 13.52
CA VAL A 141 -10.67 -4.23 13.66
C VAL A 141 -10.54 -3.18 12.57
N LYS A 142 -10.09 -1.98 12.97
CA LYS A 142 -9.57 -0.95 12.09
C LYS A 142 -8.11 -0.71 12.48
N ALA A 143 -7.18 -0.83 11.54
CA ALA A 143 -5.76 -0.59 11.82
C ALA A 143 -5.09 0.28 10.74
N THR A 144 -4.26 1.21 11.18
CA THR A 144 -3.37 2.02 10.32
C THR A 144 -1.92 1.71 10.67
N LEU A 145 -1.15 1.32 9.65
CA LEU A 145 0.25 0.97 9.71
C LEU A 145 1.03 2.05 8.96
N ASN A 146 2.02 2.65 9.62
CA ASN A 146 2.87 3.68 9.04
C ASN A 146 4.28 3.13 8.86
N PHE A 147 4.89 3.44 7.73
CA PHE A 147 6.24 3.01 7.40
C PHE A 147 7.04 4.15 6.76
N ASP A 148 8.34 4.20 7.09
CA ASP A 148 9.33 4.99 6.36
C ASP A 148 10.09 4.11 5.36
N LYS A 149 10.58 4.71 4.26
CA LYS A 149 11.36 3.98 3.24
C LYS A 149 12.69 3.55 3.82
N LYS A 150 13.02 2.26 3.67
CA LYS A 150 14.30 1.69 4.10
C LYS A 150 15.25 1.64 2.90
N SER A 151 16.37 2.36 3.00
CA SER A 151 17.46 2.40 2.02
C SER A 151 18.17 1.05 1.85
#